data_AF-A0A2N5YX98-F1
#
_entry.id   AF-A0A2N5YX98-F1
#
_cell.length_a   1.000
_cell.length_b   1.000
_cell.length_c   1.000
_cell.angle_alpha   90.00
_cell.angle_beta   90.00
_cell.angle_gamma   90.00
#
_symmetry.space_group_name_H-M   'P 1'
#
loop_
_entity.id
_entity.type
_entity.pdbx_description
1 polymer ?
#
loop_
_entity_poly.entity_id
_entity_poly.type
_entity_poly.pdbx_seq_one_letter_code
_entity_poly.pdbx_strand_id
1 'polypeptide(L)'
;MGTTIKKAKKKSEQYKVDVTYQYEVAKAAKKNDVPKYVLISSPGAKKKSLVFYSRIKGILEDKIKNLYYNRTIIFRPSVLIGHRADKRRNEEFAAKFMRFIVRILPFTKKYRGIEGAELAQAMINASKLENPMIVYELGEIFNLLHKSN
;
A
#
# COMPACT_ATOMS: atom_id res chain seq x y z
N MET A 1 -2.78 8.87 -4.96
CA MET A 1 -4.11 9.32 -4.48
C MET A 1 -4.36 8.79 -3.07
N GLY A 2 -3.79 9.45 -2.05
CA GLY A 2 -4.07 9.13 -0.65
C GLY A 2 -4.80 10.31 -0.02
N THR A 3 -6.09 10.16 0.26
CA THR A 3 -6.81 11.12 1.11
C THR A 3 -7.02 10.52 2.48
N THR A 4 -6.44 11.15 3.47
CA THR A 4 -6.64 10.81 4.86
C THR A 4 -8.04 11.25 5.34
N ILE A 5 -8.65 10.45 6.20
CA ILE A 5 -9.98 10.56 6.87
C ILE A 5 -10.45 11.98 7.25
N LYS A 6 -9.59 13.00 7.36
CA LYS A 6 -10.06 14.39 7.56
C LYS A 6 -10.79 14.99 6.34
N LYS A 7 -10.46 14.59 5.11
CA LYS A 7 -11.26 14.96 3.91
C LYS A 7 -12.42 14.00 3.68
N ALA A 8 -12.22 12.72 3.96
CA ALA A 8 -13.23 11.68 3.90
C ALA A 8 -13.92 11.51 5.28
N LYS A 9 -14.80 12.46 5.65
CA LYS A 9 -15.54 12.44 6.94
C LYS A 9 -16.39 11.17 7.14
N LYS A 10 -16.58 10.33 6.11
CA LYS A 10 -17.42 9.11 6.12
C LYS A 10 -16.66 7.92 5.51
N LYS A 11 -16.98 6.70 5.99
CA LYS A 11 -16.44 5.42 5.44
C LYS A 11 -16.66 5.31 3.92
N SER A 12 -17.76 5.84 3.40
CA SER A 12 -18.06 5.89 1.96
C SER A 12 -17.03 6.69 1.17
N GLU A 13 -16.64 7.87 1.66
CA GLU A 13 -15.63 8.71 1.00
C GLU A 13 -14.25 8.07 1.03
N GLN A 14 -13.91 7.41 2.14
CA GLN A 14 -12.66 6.67 2.22
C GLN A 14 -12.67 5.49 1.24
N TYR A 15 -13.76 4.73 1.15
CA TYR A 15 -13.91 3.66 0.15
C TYR A 15 -13.79 4.21 -1.28
N LYS A 16 -14.42 5.35 -1.55
CA LYS A 16 -14.37 6.01 -2.86
C LYS A 16 -12.94 6.30 -3.29
N VAL A 17 -12.10 6.82 -2.39
CA VAL A 17 -10.71 7.14 -2.72
C VAL A 17 -9.79 5.92 -2.68
N ASP A 18 -9.83 5.14 -1.60
CA ASP A 18 -8.92 4.00 -1.38
C ASP A 18 -9.29 2.76 -2.19
N VAL A 19 -10.49 2.68 -2.78
CA VAL A 19 -10.91 1.54 -3.60
C VAL A 19 -11.39 2.00 -4.97
N THR A 20 -12.44 2.83 -5.04
CA THR A 20 -13.08 3.14 -6.32
C THR A 20 -12.13 3.85 -7.28
N TYR A 21 -11.55 4.98 -6.87
CA TYR A 21 -10.66 5.75 -7.75
C TYR A 21 -9.40 4.98 -8.14
N GLN A 22 -8.78 4.27 -7.20
CA GLN A 22 -7.59 3.46 -7.52
C GLN A 22 -7.93 2.31 -8.47
N TYR A 23 -9.07 1.66 -8.28
CA TYR A 23 -9.52 0.60 -9.19
C TYR A 23 -9.82 1.13 -10.59
N GLU A 24 -10.49 2.28 -10.72
CA GLU A 24 -10.78 2.86 -12.03
C GLU A 24 -9.49 3.27 -12.78
N VAL A 25 -8.50 3.83 -12.07
CA VAL A 25 -7.18 4.12 -12.65
C VAL A 25 -6.52 2.83 -13.14
N ALA A 26 -6.51 1.77 -12.33
CA ALA A 26 -5.96 0.49 -12.74
C ALA A 26 -6.73 -0.13 -13.90
N LYS A 27 -8.06 -0.01 -13.93
CA LYS A 27 -8.86 -0.52 -15.04
C LYS A 27 -8.55 0.24 -16.32
N ALA A 28 -8.42 1.57 -16.25
CA ALA A 28 -8.04 2.39 -17.39
C ALA A 28 -6.63 2.07 -17.90
N ALA A 29 -5.65 1.88 -17.02
CA ALA A 29 -4.29 1.50 -17.43
C ALA A 29 -4.27 0.12 -18.11
N LYS A 30 -5.02 -0.87 -17.59
CA LYS A 30 -5.13 -2.19 -18.22
C LYS A 30 -5.78 -2.11 -19.62
N LYS A 31 -6.78 -1.25 -19.80
CA LYS A 31 -7.41 -0.99 -21.11
C LYS A 31 -6.46 -0.35 -22.13
N ASN A 32 -5.39 0.29 -21.68
CA ASN A 32 -4.35 0.87 -22.52
C ASN A 32 -3.10 -0.02 -22.56
N ASP A 33 -3.27 -1.32 -22.34
CA ASP A 33 -2.23 -2.35 -22.44
C ASP A 33 -0.99 -2.08 -21.59
N VAL A 34 -1.13 -1.35 -20.48
CA VAL A 34 -0.04 -1.19 -19.52
C VAL A 34 0.32 -2.58 -18.98
N PRO A 35 1.57 -3.04 -19.15
CA PRO A 35 1.90 -4.45 -18.89
C PRO A 35 2.08 -4.74 -17.41
N LYS A 36 2.50 -3.74 -16.62
CA LYS A 36 2.88 -3.89 -15.21
C LYS A 36 2.09 -2.93 -14.34
N TYR A 37 1.50 -3.44 -13.26
CA TYR A 37 0.82 -2.63 -12.26
C TYR A 37 1.46 -2.82 -10.88
N VAL A 38 1.73 -1.72 -10.19
CA VAL A 38 2.31 -1.71 -8.85
C VAL A 38 1.33 -1.04 -7.89
N LEU A 39 0.89 -1.78 -6.87
CA LEU A 39 -0.03 -1.30 -5.84
C LEU A 39 0.70 -1.13 -4.51
N ILE A 40 0.54 0.03 -3.87
CA ILE A 40 0.90 0.23 -2.46
C ILE A 40 -0.35 -0.03 -1.60
N SER A 41 -0.38 -1.19 -0.95
CA SER A 41 -1.42 -1.64 -0.03
C SER A 41 -0.98 -1.45 1.43
N SER A 42 -1.42 -2.30 2.34
CA SER A 42 -1.03 -2.27 3.75
C SER A 42 -0.95 -3.67 4.37
N PRO A 43 -0.16 -3.84 5.45
CA PRO A 43 -0.12 -5.07 6.24
C PRO A 43 -1.51 -5.45 6.75
N GLY A 44 -1.80 -6.75 6.75
CA GLY A 44 -3.11 -7.27 7.16
C GLY A 44 -4.27 -6.97 6.20
N ALA A 45 -4.00 -6.47 4.98
CA ALA A 45 -5.03 -6.31 3.95
C ALA A 45 -5.71 -7.64 3.64
N LYS A 46 -7.02 -7.72 3.89
CA LYS A 46 -7.82 -8.93 3.71
C LYS A 46 -9.29 -8.54 3.53
N LYS A 47 -9.89 -8.93 2.40
CA LYS A 47 -11.30 -8.61 2.06
C LYS A 47 -12.31 -8.98 3.14
N LYS A 48 -12.03 -10.02 3.94
CA LYS A 48 -12.87 -10.49 5.05
C LYS A 48 -12.50 -9.91 6.43
N SER A 49 -11.65 -8.89 6.52
CA SER A 49 -11.24 -8.32 7.82
C SER A 49 -12.40 -7.58 8.52
N LEU A 50 -12.47 -7.71 9.85
CA LEU A 50 -13.37 -6.92 10.70
C LEU A 50 -12.93 -5.44 10.77
N VAL A 51 -11.63 -5.19 10.54
CA VAL A 51 -11.05 -3.86 10.52
C VAL A 51 -11.32 -3.20 9.17
N PHE A 52 -12.10 -2.11 9.17
CA PHE A 52 -12.57 -1.43 7.95
C PHE A 52 -11.43 -1.10 6.97
N TYR A 53 -10.32 -0.53 7.45
CA TYR A 53 -9.19 -0.17 6.60
C TYR A 53 -8.54 -1.39 5.92
N SER A 54 -8.22 -2.43 6.70
CA SER A 54 -7.68 -3.70 6.19
C SER A 54 -8.64 -4.38 5.20
N ARG A 55 -9.94 -4.26 5.45
CA ARG A 55 -10.98 -4.77 4.56
C ARG A 55 -11.00 -4.04 3.22
N ILE A 56 -11.02 -2.72 3.20
CA ILE A 56 -11.05 -1.96 1.94
C ILE A 56 -9.77 -2.12 1.13
N LYS A 57 -8.59 -2.18 1.79
CA LYS A 57 -7.32 -2.50 1.12
C LYS A 57 -7.34 -3.90 0.51
N GLY A 58 -7.82 -4.90 1.25
CA GLY A 58 -7.98 -6.26 0.72
C GLY A 58 -9.00 -6.35 -0.43
N ILE A 59 -10.10 -5.60 -0.38
CA ILE A 59 -11.06 -5.49 -1.49
C ILE A 59 -10.36 -4.92 -2.73
N LEU A 60 -9.56 -3.86 -2.59
CA LEU A 60 -8.81 -3.31 -3.71
C LEU A 60 -7.81 -4.33 -4.26
N GLU A 61 -7.02 -5.00 -3.40
CA GLU A 61 -6.07 -6.02 -3.86
C GLU A 61 -6.75 -7.10 -4.69
N ASP A 62 -7.87 -7.65 -4.23
CA ASP A 62 -8.62 -8.67 -4.97
C ASP A 62 -9.11 -8.13 -6.32
N LYS A 63 -9.63 -6.90 -6.35
CA LYS A 63 -10.07 -6.25 -7.59
C LYS A 63 -8.92 -6.07 -8.60
N ILE A 64 -7.74 -5.66 -8.13
CA ILE A 64 -6.56 -5.46 -8.97
C ILE A 64 -6.05 -6.80 -9.51
N LYS A 65 -6.00 -7.85 -8.68
CA LYS A 65 -5.60 -9.19 -9.11
C LYS A 65 -6.49 -9.71 -10.25
N ASN A 66 -7.78 -9.40 -10.19
CA ASN A 66 -8.76 -9.78 -11.22
C ASN A 66 -8.69 -8.94 -12.51
N LEU A 67 -7.79 -7.94 -12.61
CA LEU A 67 -7.52 -7.24 -13.87
C LEU A 67 -6.51 -7.97 -14.75
N TYR A 68 -5.87 -9.03 -14.24
CA TYR A 68 -4.95 -9.89 -15.00
C TYR A 68 -3.92 -9.10 -15.81
N TYR A 69 -3.24 -8.15 -15.16
CA TYR A 69 -2.03 -7.56 -15.71
C TYR A 69 -1.00 -8.64 -15.99
N ASN A 70 -0.18 -8.47 -17.04
CA ASN A 70 0.94 -9.37 -17.33
C ASN A 70 1.85 -9.46 -16.09
N ARG A 71 1.96 -8.36 -15.35
CA ARG A 71 2.59 -8.33 -14.04
C ARG A 71 1.88 -7.47 -13.01
N THR A 72 1.60 -8.05 -11.85
CA THR A 72 1.03 -7.35 -10.68
C THR A 72 1.97 -7.44 -9.48
N ILE A 73 2.40 -6.31 -8.93
CA ILE A 73 3.24 -6.24 -7.73
C ILE A 73 2.46 -5.51 -6.64
N ILE A 74 2.32 -6.11 -5.48
CA ILE A 74 1.62 -5.50 -4.34
C ILE A 74 2.61 -5.33 -3.18
N PHE A 75 2.83 -4.09 -2.76
CA PHE A 75 3.63 -3.78 -1.58
C PHE A 75 2.73 -3.57 -0.37
N ARG A 76 3.04 -4.24 0.73
CA ARG A 76 2.42 -4.02 2.05
C ARG A 76 3.47 -3.48 3.02
N PRO A 77 3.86 -2.19 2.88
CA PRO A 77 4.91 -1.61 3.69
C PRO A 77 4.49 -1.45 5.14
N SER A 78 5.47 -1.39 6.03
CA SER A 78 5.29 -0.91 7.39
C SER A 78 4.97 0.60 7.38
N VAL A 79 5.28 1.32 8.47
CA VAL A 79 5.08 2.78 8.53
C VAL A 79 5.97 3.47 7.50
N LEU A 80 5.38 4.28 6.62
CA LEU A 80 6.14 5.20 5.79
C LEU A 80 6.72 6.33 6.65
N ILE A 81 8.04 6.36 6.74
CA ILE A 81 8.84 7.42 7.34
C ILE A 81 9.12 8.47 6.26
N GLY A 82 9.02 9.73 6.59
CA GLY A 82 9.39 10.79 5.66
C GLY A 82 9.53 12.13 6.36
N HIS A 83 10.60 12.85 6.00
CA HIS A 83 10.76 14.27 6.29
C HIS A 83 9.78 15.06 5.42
N ARG A 84 8.53 15.17 5.87
CA ARG A 84 7.61 16.17 5.32
C ARG A 84 7.74 17.42 6.18
N ALA A 85 8.07 18.56 5.55
CA ALA A 85 8.05 19.88 6.18
C ALA A 85 6.68 20.19 6.84
N ASP A 86 5.62 19.53 6.37
CA ASP A 86 4.41 19.36 7.16
C ASP A 86 4.58 18.19 8.13
N LYS A 87 4.88 18.55 9.39
CA LYS A 87 4.41 17.81 10.57
C LYS A 87 3.06 17.21 10.22
N ARG A 88 2.85 15.92 10.50
CA ARG A 88 1.51 15.28 10.49
C ARG A 88 0.58 16.09 11.40
N ARG A 89 0.01 17.19 10.88
CA ARG A 89 -0.43 18.40 11.61
C ARG A 89 -1.75 18.25 12.36
N ASN A 90 -2.01 17.04 12.85
CA ASN A 90 -3.08 16.74 13.78
C ASN A 90 -2.57 15.59 14.64
N GLU A 91 -2.21 15.85 15.89
CA GLU A 91 -1.78 14.83 16.86
C GLU A 91 -2.73 13.64 16.90
N GLU A 92 -4.04 13.87 16.77
CA GLU A 92 -5.04 12.79 16.68
C GLU A 92 -4.85 11.86 15.49
N PHE A 93 -4.44 12.38 14.32
CA PHE A 93 -4.26 11.56 13.13
C PHE A 93 -2.99 10.72 13.23
N ALA A 94 -1.90 11.35 13.66
CA ALA A 94 -0.66 10.64 13.95
C ALA A 94 -0.89 9.57 15.03
N ALA A 95 -1.63 9.90 16.10
CA ALA A 95 -1.95 9.00 17.18
C ALA A 95 -2.91 7.88 16.77
N LYS A 96 -3.90 8.13 15.91
CA LYS A 96 -4.83 7.09 15.42
C LYS A 96 -4.15 6.15 14.44
N PHE A 97 -3.30 6.67 13.56
CA PHE A 97 -2.47 5.86 12.68
C PHE A 97 -1.43 5.06 13.49
N MET A 98 -0.76 5.67 14.46
CA MET A 98 0.18 4.97 15.34
C MET A 98 -0.49 3.93 16.23
N ARG A 99 -1.64 4.23 16.87
CA ARG A 99 -2.42 3.24 17.65
C ARG A 99 -2.89 2.07 16.78
N PHE A 100 -3.28 2.35 15.54
CA PHE A 100 -3.64 1.32 14.57
C PHE A 100 -2.45 0.44 14.19
N ILE A 101 -1.29 1.07 13.93
CA ILE A 101 -0.03 0.40 13.65
C ILE A 101 0.34 -0.52 14.82
N VAL A 102 0.38 0.00 16.04
CA VAL A 102 0.71 -0.77 17.25
C VAL A 102 -0.25 -1.94 17.49
N ARG A 103 -1.52 -1.82 17.09
CA ARG A 103 -2.52 -2.90 17.22
C ARG A 103 -2.38 -4.01 16.18
N ILE A 104 -1.77 -3.73 15.03
CA ILE A 104 -1.68 -4.69 13.91
C ILE A 104 -0.25 -5.23 13.75
N LEU A 105 0.77 -4.49 14.19
CA LEU A 105 2.17 -4.82 13.98
C LEU A 105 2.86 -5.10 15.34
N PRO A 106 3.28 -6.35 15.63
CA PRO A 106 4.11 -6.64 16.79
C PRO A 106 5.43 -5.85 16.74
N PHE A 107 6.02 -5.49 17.88
CA PHE A 107 7.25 -4.66 18.00
C PHE A 107 8.55 -5.37 17.54
N THR A 108 8.51 -6.25 16.55
CA THR A 108 9.70 -6.97 16.06
C THR A 108 10.45 -6.18 14.98
N LYS A 109 11.74 -6.45 14.79
CA LYS A 109 12.61 -5.77 13.82
C LYS A 109 12.08 -5.77 12.37
N LYS A 110 11.16 -6.69 12.03
CA LYS A 110 10.47 -6.77 10.73
C LYS A 110 9.56 -5.58 10.43
N TYR A 111 9.26 -4.77 11.44
CA TYR A 111 8.31 -3.65 11.37
C TYR A 111 8.97 -2.27 11.40
N ARG A 112 10.29 -2.22 11.17
CA ARG A 112 11.02 -0.97 10.95
C ARG A 112 10.29 -0.14 9.89
N GLY A 113 10.06 1.13 10.15
CA GLY A 113 9.46 2.02 9.17
C GLY A 113 10.38 2.18 7.95
N ILE A 114 9.77 2.33 6.78
CA ILE A 114 10.47 2.45 5.50
C ILE A 114 10.37 3.89 5.00
N GLU A 115 11.46 4.47 4.53
CA GLU A 115 11.41 5.80 3.95
C GLU A 115 10.69 5.79 2.60
N GLY A 116 10.10 6.93 2.22
CA GLY A 116 9.45 7.06 0.91
C GLY A 116 10.42 6.77 -0.26
N ALA A 117 11.68 7.20 -0.13
CA ALA A 117 12.73 6.95 -1.11
C ALA A 117 13.11 5.45 -1.16
N GLU A 118 13.26 4.81 0.00
CA GLU A 118 13.52 3.37 0.08
C GLU A 118 12.39 2.56 -0.57
N LEU A 119 11.12 2.86 -0.26
CA LEU A 119 9.98 2.17 -0.88
C LEU A 119 9.97 2.37 -2.40
N ALA A 120 10.23 3.58 -2.88
CA ALA A 120 10.31 3.86 -4.32
C ALA A 120 11.43 3.04 -4.99
N GLN A 121 12.61 2.98 -4.38
CA GLN A 121 13.71 2.17 -4.89
C GLN A 121 13.37 0.68 -4.94
N ALA A 122 12.74 0.16 -3.87
CA ALA A 122 12.26 -1.22 -3.82
C ALA A 122 11.21 -1.50 -4.93
N MET A 123 10.31 -0.57 -5.21
CA MET A 123 9.33 -0.68 -6.31
C MET A 123 10.00 -0.75 -7.67
N ILE A 124 11.02 0.08 -7.92
CA ILE A 124 11.80 0.06 -9.18
C ILE A 124 12.50 -1.28 -9.32
N ASN A 125 13.20 -1.75 -8.30
CA ASN A 125 13.95 -3.01 -8.34
C ASN A 125 12.99 -4.20 -8.54
N ALA A 126 11.86 -4.23 -7.84
CA ALA A 126 10.85 -5.26 -8.04
C ALA A 126 10.30 -5.26 -9.47
N SER A 127 10.12 -4.09 -10.10
CA SER A 127 9.57 -3.98 -11.47
C SER A 127 10.42 -4.65 -12.57
N LYS A 128 11.69 -4.94 -12.26
CA LYS A 128 12.63 -5.62 -13.16
C LYS A 128 12.58 -7.15 -13.08
N LEU A 129 12.05 -7.72 -11.99
CA LEU A 129 11.95 -9.18 -11.82
C LEU A 129 10.85 -9.78 -12.74
N GLU A 130 10.77 -11.11 -12.83
CA GLU A 130 9.90 -11.76 -13.84
C GLU A 130 8.59 -12.34 -13.30
N ASN A 131 8.42 -12.43 -11.97
CA ASN A 131 7.22 -13.05 -11.38
C ASN A 131 5.91 -12.33 -11.79
N PRO A 132 4.91 -13.03 -12.37
CA PRO A 132 3.69 -12.41 -12.90
C PRO A 132 2.79 -11.84 -11.81
N MET A 133 2.80 -12.41 -10.61
CA MET A 133 2.13 -11.84 -9.45
C MET A 133 2.95 -12.05 -8.20
N ILE A 134 3.23 -10.97 -7.47
CA ILE A 134 3.98 -11.06 -6.21
C ILE A 134 3.49 -10.03 -5.21
N VAL A 135 3.49 -10.42 -3.93
CA VAL A 135 3.22 -9.55 -2.80
C VAL A 135 4.49 -9.48 -1.97
N TYR A 136 4.96 -8.27 -1.67
CA TYR A 136 6.06 -8.02 -0.74
C TYR A 136 5.52 -7.41 0.55
N GLU A 137 5.75 -8.08 1.66
CA GLU A 137 5.22 -7.70 2.96
C GLU A 137 6.34 -7.28 3.92
N LEU A 138 6.19 -6.08 4.50
CA LEU A 138 7.01 -5.61 5.62
C LEU A 138 8.52 -5.69 5.34
N GLY A 139 9.23 -6.51 6.13
CA GLY A 139 10.68 -6.74 6.04
C GLY A 139 11.15 -7.20 4.66
N GLU A 140 10.31 -7.91 3.90
CA GLU A 140 10.65 -8.41 2.56
C GLU A 140 10.97 -7.30 1.57
N ILE A 141 10.39 -6.11 1.78
CA ILE A 141 10.60 -4.95 0.94
C ILE A 141 12.06 -4.48 1.01
N PHE A 142 12.70 -4.57 2.18
CA PHE A 142 14.10 -4.16 2.35
C PHE A 142 15.07 -5.08 1.60
N ASN A 143 14.70 -6.35 1.37
CA ASN A 143 15.52 -7.28 0.57
C ASN A 143 15.64 -6.83 -0.89
N LEU A 144 14.71 -5.98 -1.36
CA LEU A 144 14.75 -5.41 -2.71
C LEU A 144 15.69 -4.22 -2.82
N LEU A 145 16.16 -3.64 -1.70
CA LEU A 145 17.11 -2.52 -1.72
C LEU A 145 18.53 -2.97 -2.07
N HIS A 146 18.89 -4.19 -1.69
CA HIS A 146 20.24 -4.74 -1.88
C HIS A 146 20.37 -5.64 -3.11
N LYS A 147 19.25 -6.02 -3.74
CA LYS A 147 19.25 -6.82 -4.98
C LYS A 147 19.30 -5.90 -6.19
N SER A 148 20.50 -5.50 -6.58
CA SER A 148 20.81 -4.98 -7.89
C SER A 148 22.14 -5.58 -8.33
N ASN A 149 22.09 -6.84 -8.75
CA ASN A 149 23.08 -7.49 -9.61
C ASN A 149 22.28 -8.20 -10.70
#